data_AF-A0A512PH13-F1
#
_entry.id   AF-A0A512PH13-F1
#
_cell.length_a   1.000
_cell.length_b   1.000
_cell.length_c   1.000
_cell.angle_alpha   90.00
_cell.angle_beta   90.00
_cell.angle_gamma   90.00
#
_symmetry.space_group_name_H-M   'P 1'
#
loop_
_entity.id
_entity.type
_entity.pdbx_description
1 polymer ?
#
loop_
_entity_poly.entity_id
_entity_poly.type
_entity_poly.pdbx_seq_one_letter_code
_entity_poly.pdbx_strand_id
1 'polypeptide(L)'
;MAPPLLLVAASGLAREVLACLRTHAIAPVIGFLDDDPARQGTLVDGVPVLGGLEAVREHPYAEILVCAGSGAAREAIVERLVHLGVGPLRYATLVHPGVEVPHGCEIGAGAIVLAGVVLTTDVTIGEHVVVMPNVTLTHDCVLQDYSTVCAGVALGGSVVVGHGAYVGMNASVRQSVHVGEHATLGMGAVLLTDQPDHETWAGVPARAIGATARTAASTATSTATPAAGDAAAVQDGTDATARAAAPVPQDSWPTGMPAATIEGGAVAR
;
A
#
# COMPACT_ATOMS: atom_id res chain seq x y z
N MET A 1 25.71 -12.08 -10.07
CA MET A 1 24.45 -12.36 -9.34
C MET A 1 23.83 -11.03 -9.00
N ALA A 2 22.50 -10.93 -8.97
CA ALA A 2 21.83 -9.75 -8.43
C ALA A 2 22.27 -9.54 -6.97
N PRO A 3 22.42 -8.29 -6.51
CA PRO A 3 22.71 -8.01 -5.10
C PRO A 3 21.61 -8.57 -4.19
N PRO A 4 21.95 -8.95 -2.94
CA PRO A 4 20.95 -9.44 -1.99
C PRO A 4 20.02 -8.31 -1.55
N LEU A 5 18.76 -8.67 -1.25
CA LEU A 5 17.74 -7.73 -0.80
C LEU A 5 17.44 -7.86 0.68
N LEU A 6 17.32 -6.70 1.34
CA LEU A 6 16.63 -6.52 2.61
C LEU A 6 15.25 -5.93 2.35
N LEU A 7 14.23 -6.56 2.93
CA LEU A 7 12.87 -6.04 2.89
C LEU A 7 12.59 -5.31 4.21
N VAL A 8 12.26 -4.02 4.14
CA VAL A 8 12.02 -3.20 5.33
C VAL A 8 10.52 -3.10 5.59
N ALA A 9 10.12 -3.24 6.85
CA ALA A 9 8.76 -3.46 7.35
C ALA A 9 8.19 -4.81 6.90
N ALA A 10 8.06 -5.77 7.84
CA ALA A 10 7.54 -7.11 7.60
C ALA A 10 5.99 -7.14 7.50
N SER A 11 5.47 -6.35 6.57
CA SER A 11 4.05 -6.08 6.33
C SER A 11 3.42 -7.08 5.34
N GLY A 12 2.11 -6.95 5.09
CA GLY A 12 1.45 -7.68 4.00
C GLY A 12 2.07 -7.41 2.61
N LEU A 13 2.41 -6.16 2.32
CA LEU A 13 3.12 -5.78 1.08
C LEU A 13 4.47 -6.49 0.97
N ALA A 14 5.19 -6.62 2.09
CA ALA A 14 6.48 -7.30 2.11
C ALA A 14 6.38 -8.80 1.78
N ARG A 15 5.27 -9.44 2.17
CA ARG A 15 4.96 -10.83 1.81
C ARG A 15 4.62 -10.98 0.33
N GLU A 16 3.87 -10.04 -0.24
CA GLU A 16 3.58 -10.01 -1.69
C GLU A 16 4.86 -9.81 -2.52
N VAL A 17 5.71 -8.88 -2.11
CA VAL A 17 7.04 -8.65 -2.67
C VAL A 17 7.89 -9.92 -2.60
N LEU A 18 7.97 -10.57 -1.43
CA LEU A 18 8.73 -11.81 -1.25
C LEU A 18 8.20 -12.94 -2.15
N ALA A 19 6.89 -13.07 -2.29
CA ALA A 19 6.28 -14.05 -3.18
C ALA A 19 6.66 -13.79 -4.65
N CYS A 20 6.63 -12.54 -5.10
CA CYS A 20 7.06 -12.15 -6.45
C CYS A 20 8.54 -12.48 -6.69
N LEU A 21 9.42 -12.06 -5.77
CA LEU A 21 10.87 -12.30 -5.87
C LEU A 21 11.20 -13.79 -5.96
N ARG A 22 10.51 -14.64 -5.17
CA ARG A 22 10.68 -16.09 -5.17
C ARG A 22 10.16 -16.75 -6.44
N THR A 23 8.94 -16.43 -6.86
CA THR A 23 8.31 -17.05 -8.03
C THR A 23 9.12 -16.82 -9.30
N HIS A 24 9.73 -15.64 -9.42
CA HIS A 24 10.47 -15.24 -10.63
C HIS A 24 12.00 -15.26 -10.46
N ALA A 25 12.50 -15.74 -9.32
CA ALA A 25 13.93 -15.80 -9.00
C ALA A 25 14.69 -14.48 -9.26
N ILE A 26 14.07 -13.34 -8.92
CA ILE A 26 14.57 -11.99 -9.26
C ILE A 26 15.84 -11.67 -8.47
N ALA A 27 15.79 -11.81 -7.15
CA ALA A 27 16.93 -11.54 -6.27
C ALA A 27 16.79 -12.33 -4.96
N PRO A 28 17.91 -12.73 -4.32
CA PRO A 28 17.87 -13.42 -3.04
C PRO A 28 17.52 -12.44 -1.91
N VAL A 29 16.50 -12.78 -1.13
CA VAL A 29 16.13 -12.02 0.09
C VAL A 29 16.89 -12.60 1.28
N ILE A 30 17.70 -11.77 1.93
CA ILE A 30 18.53 -12.20 3.08
C ILE A 30 17.81 -12.03 4.43
N GLY A 31 16.81 -11.16 4.49
CA GLY A 31 16.07 -10.91 5.72
C GLY A 31 15.08 -9.75 5.64
N PHE A 32 14.27 -9.62 6.68
CA PHE A 32 13.46 -8.45 6.95
C PHE A 32 14.13 -7.56 8.00
N LEU A 33 13.90 -6.25 7.92
CA LEU A 33 14.12 -5.31 9.02
C LEU A 33 12.77 -4.79 9.51
N ASP A 34 12.51 -4.90 10.81
CA ASP A 34 11.27 -4.46 11.43
C ASP A 34 11.53 -3.96 12.86
N ASP A 35 11.07 -2.76 13.16
CA ASP A 35 11.28 -2.12 14.46
C ASP A 35 10.40 -2.70 15.57
N ASP A 36 9.36 -3.47 15.23
CA ASP A 36 8.56 -4.21 16.22
C ASP A 36 9.45 -5.27 16.90
N PRO A 37 9.81 -5.08 18.19
CA PRO A 37 10.71 -6.00 18.88
C PRO A 37 10.12 -7.41 19.00
N ALA A 38 8.79 -7.56 18.95
CA ALA A 38 8.13 -8.85 19.00
C ALA A 38 8.35 -9.68 17.72
N ARG A 39 8.73 -9.03 16.61
CA ARG A 39 9.03 -9.69 15.32
C ARG A 39 10.49 -10.07 15.17
N GLN A 40 11.40 -9.40 15.85
CA GLN A 40 12.84 -9.62 15.68
C GLN A 40 13.24 -11.04 16.10
N GLY A 41 14.01 -11.72 15.24
CA GLY A 41 14.36 -13.13 15.39
C GLY A 41 13.26 -14.12 15.00
N THR A 42 12.06 -13.66 14.64
CA THR A 42 11.00 -14.53 14.09
C THR A 42 11.18 -14.77 12.59
N LEU A 43 10.39 -15.69 12.04
CA LEU A 43 10.34 -15.96 10.59
C LEU A 43 9.05 -15.42 9.99
N VAL A 44 9.17 -14.73 8.85
CA VAL A 44 8.03 -14.32 8.02
C VAL A 44 8.15 -15.05 6.69
N ASP A 45 7.18 -15.93 6.41
CA ASP A 45 7.19 -16.85 5.26
C ASP A 45 8.55 -17.57 5.05
N GLY A 46 9.21 -17.94 6.16
CA GLY A 46 10.49 -18.65 6.17
C GLY A 46 11.75 -17.77 6.00
N VAL A 47 11.62 -16.45 5.96
CA VAL A 47 12.75 -15.50 5.97
C VAL A 47 12.86 -14.85 7.35
N PRO A 48 14.07 -14.70 7.93
CA PRO A 48 14.24 -14.13 9.26
C PRO A 48 14.03 -12.62 9.29
N VAL A 49 13.47 -12.13 10.39
CA VAL A 49 13.54 -10.71 10.77
C VAL A 49 14.83 -10.49 11.53
N LEU A 50 15.79 -9.79 10.92
CA LEU A 50 17.17 -9.69 11.41
C LEU A 50 17.33 -8.69 12.56
N GLY A 51 16.39 -7.76 12.72
CA GLY A 51 16.42 -6.72 13.73
C GLY A 51 15.60 -5.51 13.30
N GLY A 52 15.76 -4.39 14.02
CA GLY A 52 15.25 -3.08 13.63
C GLY A 52 16.02 -2.46 12.46
N LEU A 53 15.66 -1.22 12.09
CA LEU A 53 16.30 -0.54 10.96
C LEU A 53 17.82 -0.40 11.11
N GLU A 54 18.34 -0.29 12.34
CA GLU A 54 19.76 -0.13 12.64
C GLU A 54 20.62 -1.28 12.10
N ALA A 55 20.06 -2.49 12.00
CA ALA A 55 20.73 -3.67 11.46
C ALA A 55 21.10 -3.52 9.96
N VAL A 56 20.56 -2.51 9.27
CA VAL A 56 20.98 -2.16 7.90
C VAL A 56 22.49 -1.90 7.78
N ARG A 57 23.15 -1.48 8.86
CA ARG A 57 24.59 -1.24 8.93
C ARG A 57 25.42 -2.52 8.85
N GLU A 58 24.85 -3.65 9.24
CA GLU A 58 25.48 -4.97 9.18
C GLU A 58 25.46 -5.54 7.75
N HIS A 59 24.68 -4.92 6.86
CA HIS A 59 24.47 -5.35 5.47
C HIS A 59 24.76 -4.22 4.47
N PRO A 60 26.00 -3.71 4.37
CA PRO A 60 26.33 -2.55 3.55
C PRO A 60 26.18 -2.78 2.03
N TYR A 61 26.22 -4.04 1.60
CA TYR A 61 26.11 -4.45 0.19
C TYR A 61 24.72 -4.93 -0.23
N ALA A 62 23.77 -4.97 0.71
CA ALA A 62 22.39 -5.32 0.39
C ALA A 62 21.66 -4.09 -0.17
N GLU A 63 20.90 -4.31 -1.23
CA GLU A 63 19.88 -3.37 -1.66
C GLU A 63 18.67 -3.45 -0.73
N ILE A 64 17.89 -2.37 -0.71
CA ILE A 64 16.80 -2.17 0.24
C ILE A 64 15.51 -1.93 -0.54
N LEU A 65 14.45 -2.59 -0.11
CA LEU A 65 13.10 -2.32 -0.58
C LEU A 65 12.20 -2.04 0.61
N VAL A 66 11.59 -0.85 0.65
CA VAL A 66 10.75 -0.40 1.76
C VAL A 66 9.30 -0.81 1.52
N CYS A 67 8.86 -1.83 2.25
CA CYS A 67 7.58 -2.50 2.05
C CYS A 67 6.50 -2.04 3.04
N ALA A 68 6.52 -0.77 3.47
CA ALA A 68 5.43 -0.22 4.27
C ALA A 68 4.24 0.17 3.36
N GLY A 69 3.01 -0.12 3.81
CA GLY A 69 1.81 0.03 2.97
C GLY A 69 1.40 1.49 2.72
N SER A 70 1.49 2.36 3.73
CA SER A 70 1.19 3.79 3.57
C SER A 70 2.42 4.57 3.09
N GLY A 71 2.18 5.57 2.24
CA GLY A 71 3.21 6.49 1.75
C GLY A 71 3.97 7.17 2.88
N ALA A 72 3.23 7.75 3.82
CA ALA A 72 3.81 8.41 5.00
C ALA A 72 4.71 7.48 5.84
N ALA A 73 4.37 6.18 5.97
CA ALA A 73 5.24 5.25 6.68
C ALA A 73 6.51 4.93 5.88
N ARG A 74 6.42 4.79 4.55
CA ARG A 74 7.60 4.60 3.70
C ARG A 74 8.52 5.82 3.79
N GLU A 75 7.97 7.02 3.70
CA GLU A 75 8.71 8.27 3.80
C GLU A 75 9.46 8.39 5.14
N ALA A 76 8.78 8.16 6.26
CA ALA A 76 9.41 8.18 7.59
C ALA A 76 10.51 7.11 7.75
N ILE A 77 10.32 5.92 7.15
CA ILE A 77 11.34 4.87 7.16
C ILE A 77 12.54 5.27 6.31
N VAL A 78 12.32 5.79 5.10
CA VAL A 78 13.37 6.23 4.19
C VAL A 78 14.19 7.36 4.82
N GLU A 79 13.54 8.35 5.43
CA GLU A 79 14.21 9.42 6.17
C GLU A 79 15.14 8.84 7.25
N ARG A 80 14.67 7.88 8.04
CA ARG A 80 15.49 7.22 9.05
C ARG A 80 16.65 6.43 8.45
N LEU A 81 16.43 5.70 7.35
CA LEU A 81 17.48 4.96 6.65
C LEU A 81 18.57 5.89 6.11
N VAL A 82 18.22 7.08 5.61
CA VAL A 82 19.18 8.12 5.19
C VAL A 82 20.06 8.55 6.37
N HIS A 83 19.47 8.78 7.55
CA HIS A 83 20.23 9.07 8.78
C HIS A 83 21.12 7.89 9.23
N LEU A 84 20.79 6.66 8.84
CA LEU A 84 21.62 5.47 9.07
C LEU A 84 22.72 5.29 8.01
N GLY A 85 22.80 6.15 7.00
CA GLY A 85 23.82 6.13 5.94
C GLY A 85 23.40 5.37 4.68
N VAL A 86 22.11 5.09 4.49
CA VAL A 86 21.59 4.52 3.25
C VAL A 86 21.46 5.62 2.21
N GLY A 87 22.26 5.53 1.15
CA GLY A 87 22.17 6.45 0.00
C GLY A 87 21.14 6.02 -1.05
N PRO A 88 20.75 6.91 -1.97
CA PRO A 88 19.68 6.66 -2.95
C PRO A 88 19.97 5.47 -3.87
N LEU A 89 21.25 5.19 -4.17
CA LEU A 89 21.67 4.06 -5.01
C LEU A 89 21.50 2.69 -4.36
N ARG A 90 21.09 2.61 -3.08
CA ARG A 90 20.82 1.34 -2.38
C ARG A 90 19.37 0.89 -2.47
N TYR A 91 18.47 1.73 -2.99
CA TYR A 91 17.07 1.36 -3.10
C TYR A 91 16.84 0.55 -4.37
N ALA A 92 16.45 -0.71 -4.19
CA ALA A 92 16.00 -1.55 -5.29
C ALA A 92 14.64 -1.06 -5.79
N THR A 93 14.39 -1.25 -7.08
CA THR A 93 13.05 -1.09 -7.67
C THR A 93 12.54 -2.47 -8.05
N LEU A 94 11.33 -2.81 -7.59
CA LEU A 94 10.66 -4.04 -8.00
C LEU A 94 9.63 -3.74 -9.07
N VAL A 95 9.84 -4.26 -10.27
CA VAL A 95 8.82 -4.34 -11.31
C VAL A 95 8.51 -5.80 -11.55
N HIS A 96 7.25 -6.20 -11.37
CA HIS A 96 6.83 -7.57 -11.64
C HIS A 96 7.16 -7.94 -13.10
N PRO A 97 7.77 -9.10 -13.41
CA PRO A 97 8.28 -9.42 -14.75
C PRO A 97 7.21 -9.45 -15.87
N GLY A 98 5.95 -9.59 -15.50
CA GLY A 98 4.81 -9.51 -16.43
C GLY A 98 4.31 -8.10 -16.73
N VAL A 99 4.92 -7.05 -16.17
CA VAL A 99 4.58 -5.64 -16.46
C VAL A 99 5.48 -5.15 -17.59
N GLU A 100 4.85 -4.71 -18.68
CA GLU A 100 5.56 -4.02 -19.76
C GLU A 100 5.81 -2.57 -19.34
N VAL A 101 7.03 -2.07 -19.62
CA VAL A 101 7.41 -0.67 -19.41
C VAL A 101 7.67 -0.07 -20.79
N PRO A 102 6.66 0.58 -21.40
CA PRO A 102 6.79 1.17 -22.73
C PRO A 102 7.85 2.27 -22.78
N HIS A 103 8.38 2.53 -23.98
CA HIS A 103 9.29 3.65 -24.20
C HIS A 103 8.67 4.97 -23.72
N GLY A 104 9.44 5.78 -23.00
CA GLY A 104 8.97 7.04 -22.42
C GLY A 104 8.36 6.89 -21.02
N CYS A 105 8.09 5.67 -20.55
CA CYS A 105 7.73 5.46 -19.15
C CYS A 105 8.98 5.46 -18.26
N GLU A 106 8.86 6.05 -17.08
CA GLU A 106 9.94 6.15 -16.08
C GLU A 106 9.46 5.58 -14.75
N ILE A 107 10.36 4.88 -14.04
CA ILE A 107 10.09 4.28 -12.72
C ILE A 107 11.24 4.61 -11.77
N GLY A 108 10.92 5.30 -10.69
CA GLY A 108 11.85 5.77 -9.68
C GLY A 108 12.43 4.67 -8.78
N ALA A 109 13.49 5.04 -8.06
CA ALA A 109 14.15 4.16 -7.09
C ALA A 109 13.19 3.78 -5.95
N GLY A 110 13.28 2.55 -5.44
CA GLY A 110 12.46 2.11 -4.32
C GLY A 110 10.99 1.82 -4.65
N ALA A 111 10.57 2.02 -5.91
CA ALA A 111 9.20 1.77 -6.32
C ALA A 111 8.89 0.27 -6.38
N ILE A 112 7.62 -0.07 -6.13
CA ILE A 112 7.08 -1.43 -6.17
C ILE A 112 5.90 -1.45 -7.14
N VAL A 113 6.04 -2.15 -8.25
CA VAL A 113 5.02 -2.30 -9.30
C VAL A 113 4.64 -3.78 -9.42
N LEU A 114 3.44 -4.13 -8.98
CA LEU A 114 2.99 -5.52 -8.86
C LEU A 114 2.30 -6.05 -10.13
N ALA A 115 1.89 -7.32 -10.09
CA ALA A 115 1.38 -8.04 -11.25
C ALA A 115 0.13 -7.39 -11.86
N GLY A 116 0.04 -7.41 -13.18
CA GLY A 116 -1.13 -6.92 -13.93
C GLY A 116 -1.23 -5.39 -14.01
N VAL A 117 -0.22 -4.65 -13.53
CA VAL A 117 -0.14 -3.21 -13.78
C VAL A 117 0.03 -2.96 -15.28
N VAL A 118 -0.74 -2.02 -15.81
CA VAL A 118 -0.66 -1.57 -17.20
C VAL A 118 -0.18 -0.13 -17.24
N LEU A 119 0.92 0.10 -17.94
CA LEU A 119 1.43 1.42 -18.32
C LEU A 119 1.18 1.59 -19.83
N THR A 120 0.66 2.74 -20.25
CA THR A 120 0.41 3.00 -21.68
C THR A 120 1.56 3.76 -22.34
N THR A 121 1.60 5.09 -22.30
CA THR A 121 2.72 5.89 -22.83
C THR A 121 3.00 7.07 -21.90
N ASP A 122 4.28 7.41 -21.78
CA ASP A 122 4.74 8.60 -21.05
C ASP A 122 4.25 8.67 -19.59
N VAL A 123 4.17 7.50 -18.93
CA VAL A 123 3.81 7.40 -17.50
C VAL A 123 5.07 7.58 -16.65
N THR A 124 5.02 8.47 -15.67
CA THR A 124 6.10 8.68 -14.69
C THR A 124 5.68 8.15 -13.33
N ILE A 125 6.46 7.22 -12.79
CA ILE A 125 6.32 6.71 -11.41
C ILE A 125 7.52 7.21 -10.60
N GLY A 126 7.25 7.99 -9.55
CA GLY A 126 8.25 8.56 -8.65
C GLY A 126 8.94 7.54 -7.74
N GLU A 127 9.75 8.06 -6.83
CA GLU A 127 10.50 7.27 -5.86
C GLU A 127 9.57 6.68 -4.78
N HIS A 128 9.84 5.46 -4.35
CA HIS A 128 9.09 4.80 -3.27
C HIS A 128 7.56 4.72 -3.48
N VAL A 129 7.11 4.80 -4.73
CA VAL A 129 5.70 4.61 -5.10
C VAL A 129 5.33 3.13 -5.02
N VAL A 130 4.12 2.83 -4.56
CA VAL A 130 3.56 1.48 -4.60
C VAL A 130 2.38 1.44 -5.55
N VAL A 131 2.50 0.63 -6.59
CA VAL A 131 1.43 0.31 -7.54
C VAL A 131 1.01 -1.14 -7.33
N MET A 132 -0.14 -1.31 -6.71
CA MET A 132 -0.71 -2.61 -6.36
C MET A 132 -1.24 -3.35 -7.61
N PRO A 133 -1.63 -4.63 -7.50
CA PRO A 133 -2.00 -5.43 -8.66
C PRO A 133 -3.16 -4.86 -9.49
N ASN A 134 -3.11 -5.09 -10.80
CA ASN A 134 -4.18 -4.75 -11.75
C ASN A 134 -4.52 -3.25 -11.83
N VAL A 135 -3.57 -2.36 -11.51
CA VAL A 135 -3.74 -0.91 -11.73
C VAL A 135 -3.54 -0.56 -13.20
N THR A 136 -4.36 0.33 -13.74
CA THR A 136 -4.19 0.88 -15.09
C THR A 136 -3.80 2.34 -15.03
N LEU A 137 -2.62 2.68 -15.56
CA LEU A 137 -2.10 4.02 -15.73
C LEU A 137 -2.13 4.38 -17.22
N THR A 138 -3.10 5.22 -17.62
CA THR A 138 -3.19 5.68 -19.01
C THR A 138 -2.19 6.80 -19.31
N HIS A 139 -2.22 7.38 -20.51
CA HIS A 139 -1.13 8.19 -21.04
C HIS A 139 -0.86 9.43 -20.18
N ASP A 140 0.40 9.85 -20.09
CA ASP A 140 0.83 11.07 -19.37
C ASP A 140 0.53 11.07 -17.86
N CYS A 141 0.22 9.92 -17.24
CA CYS A 141 -0.01 9.86 -15.80
C CYS A 141 1.30 10.11 -15.02
N VAL A 142 1.20 10.84 -13.92
CA VAL A 142 2.33 11.08 -13.01
C VAL A 142 1.95 10.62 -11.60
N LEU A 143 2.68 9.65 -11.06
CA LEU A 143 2.60 9.26 -9.65
C LEU A 143 3.80 9.87 -8.94
N GLN A 144 3.56 10.83 -8.04
CA GLN A 144 4.63 11.45 -7.27
C GLN A 144 5.10 10.54 -6.13
N ASP A 145 6.26 10.89 -5.58
CA ASP A 145 6.98 10.08 -4.60
C ASP A 145 6.10 9.64 -3.43
N TYR A 146 6.36 8.43 -2.93
CA TYR A 146 5.64 7.82 -1.81
C TYR A 146 4.13 7.64 -2.02
N SER A 147 3.54 7.95 -3.17
CA SER A 147 2.13 7.66 -3.41
C SER A 147 1.83 6.15 -3.38
N THR A 148 0.63 5.77 -2.96
CA THR A 148 0.12 4.40 -2.99
C THR A 148 -1.11 4.34 -3.88
N VAL A 149 -1.04 3.54 -4.94
CA VAL A 149 -2.18 3.25 -5.82
C VAL A 149 -2.61 1.80 -5.60
N CYS A 150 -3.77 1.61 -4.98
CA CYS A 150 -4.26 0.31 -4.57
C CYS A 150 -4.82 -0.54 -5.72
N ALA A 151 -5.05 -1.82 -5.45
CA ALA A 151 -5.36 -2.79 -6.49
C ALA A 151 -6.61 -2.41 -7.30
N GLY A 152 -6.57 -2.66 -8.61
CA GLY A 152 -7.70 -2.42 -9.51
C GLY A 152 -8.04 -0.95 -9.78
N VAL A 153 -7.20 0.00 -9.37
CA VAL A 153 -7.41 1.43 -9.69
C VAL A 153 -7.22 1.69 -11.19
N ALA A 154 -8.06 2.55 -11.75
CA ALA A 154 -7.91 3.06 -13.12
C ALA A 154 -7.74 4.58 -13.13
N LEU A 155 -6.64 5.06 -13.69
CA LEU A 155 -6.35 6.49 -13.87
C LEU A 155 -6.49 6.88 -15.35
N GLY A 156 -7.35 7.86 -15.63
CA GLY A 156 -7.49 8.48 -16.95
C GLY A 156 -6.26 9.31 -17.34
N GLY A 157 -6.19 9.74 -18.60
CA GLY A 157 -4.98 10.35 -19.15
C GLY A 157 -4.60 11.63 -18.43
N SER A 158 -3.31 11.90 -18.26
CA SER A 158 -2.78 13.09 -17.60
C SER A 158 -3.27 13.27 -16.15
N VAL A 159 -3.57 12.18 -15.45
CA VAL A 159 -3.85 12.21 -14.00
C VAL A 159 -2.55 12.37 -13.24
N VAL A 160 -2.56 13.24 -12.23
CA VAL A 160 -1.45 13.41 -11.28
C VAL A 160 -1.89 12.91 -9.92
N VAL A 161 -1.12 11.98 -9.35
CA VAL A 161 -1.29 11.52 -7.96
C VAL A 161 -0.18 12.15 -7.14
N GLY A 162 -0.60 12.96 -6.16
CA GLY A 162 0.28 13.77 -5.33
C GLY A 162 1.21 12.96 -4.44
N HIS A 163 2.27 13.62 -3.97
CA HIS A 163 3.25 13.05 -3.04
C HIS A 163 2.54 12.40 -1.85
N GLY A 164 2.91 11.16 -1.51
CA GLY A 164 2.33 10.43 -0.38
C GLY A 164 0.81 10.19 -0.42
N ALA A 165 0.12 10.49 -1.53
CA ALA A 165 -1.32 10.31 -1.66
C ALA A 165 -1.70 8.82 -1.68
N TYR A 166 -2.93 8.52 -1.27
CA TYR A 166 -3.48 7.17 -1.20
C TYR A 166 -4.72 7.04 -2.07
N VAL A 167 -4.65 6.21 -3.11
CA VAL A 167 -5.77 5.92 -4.01
C VAL A 167 -6.31 4.53 -3.72
N GLY A 168 -7.47 4.46 -3.06
CA GLY A 168 -8.06 3.23 -2.54
C GLY A 168 -8.48 2.23 -3.62
N MET A 169 -8.56 0.96 -3.22
CA MET A 169 -8.83 -0.19 -4.09
C MET A 169 -10.06 0.04 -4.97
N ASN A 170 -9.94 -0.30 -6.26
CA ASN A 170 -10.99 -0.15 -7.28
C ASN A 170 -11.54 1.28 -7.45
N ALA A 171 -10.80 2.32 -7.06
CA ALA A 171 -11.16 3.70 -7.39
C ALA A 171 -10.91 4.00 -8.88
N SER A 172 -11.63 4.99 -9.42
CA SER A 172 -11.44 5.48 -10.80
C SER A 172 -11.30 6.99 -10.82
N VAL A 173 -10.30 7.49 -11.55
CA VAL A 173 -10.00 8.93 -11.64
C VAL A 173 -10.17 9.38 -13.09
N ARG A 174 -11.01 10.41 -13.31
CA ARG A 174 -11.21 11.03 -14.63
C ARG A 174 -9.90 11.61 -15.15
N GLN A 175 -9.72 11.64 -16.46
CA GLN A 175 -8.57 12.27 -17.10
C GLN A 175 -8.38 13.73 -16.66
N SER A 176 -7.12 14.18 -16.64
CA SER A 176 -6.69 15.54 -16.30
C SER A 176 -7.20 16.01 -14.93
N VAL A 177 -7.24 15.08 -13.96
CA VAL A 177 -7.59 15.35 -12.56
C VAL A 177 -6.37 15.14 -11.69
N HIS A 178 -6.22 15.99 -10.67
CA HIS A 178 -5.19 15.89 -9.64
C HIS A 178 -5.76 15.31 -8.35
N VAL A 179 -5.08 14.30 -7.80
CA VAL A 179 -5.23 13.86 -6.41
C VAL A 179 -4.15 14.58 -5.60
N GLY A 180 -4.54 15.45 -4.67
CA GLY A 180 -3.60 16.27 -3.90
C GLY A 180 -2.59 15.47 -3.07
N GLU A 181 -1.54 16.16 -2.64
CA GLU A 181 -0.51 15.60 -1.76
C GLU A 181 -1.14 15.10 -0.47
N HIS A 182 -0.70 13.91 -0.02
CA HIS A 182 -1.21 13.23 1.18
C HIS A 182 -2.75 13.08 1.23
N ALA A 183 -3.44 13.27 0.10
CA ALA A 183 -4.88 13.10 0.02
C ALA A 183 -5.23 11.61 0.02
N THR A 184 -6.43 11.28 0.51
CA THR A 184 -6.95 9.92 0.53
C THR A 184 -8.21 9.83 -0.32
N LEU A 185 -8.14 9.09 -1.43
CA LEU A 185 -9.32 8.69 -2.18
C LEU A 185 -9.78 7.31 -1.69
N GLY A 186 -11.01 7.22 -1.20
CA GLY A 186 -11.58 6.01 -0.64
C GLY A 186 -11.74 4.89 -1.66
N MET A 187 -11.84 3.65 -1.18
CA MET A 187 -12.07 2.48 -2.02
C MET A 187 -13.36 2.62 -2.84
N GLY A 188 -13.33 2.21 -4.10
CA GLY A 188 -14.47 2.26 -5.02
C GLY A 188 -14.93 3.68 -5.39
N ALA A 189 -14.17 4.72 -5.04
CA ALA A 189 -14.58 6.09 -5.30
C ALA A 189 -14.36 6.48 -6.77
N VAL A 190 -15.20 7.37 -7.29
CA VAL A 190 -15.07 7.92 -8.66
C VAL A 190 -14.77 9.41 -8.58
N LEU A 191 -13.50 9.77 -8.82
CA LEU A 191 -13.03 11.15 -8.74
C LEU A 191 -13.21 11.85 -10.09
N LEU A 192 -14.03 12.90 -10.11
CA LEU A 192 -14.37 13.65 -11.33
C LEU A 192 -13.73 15.04 -11.40
N THR A 193 -13.20 15.53 -10.29
CA THR A 193 -12.61 16.87 -10.13
C THR A 193 -11.40 16.77 -9.22
N ASP A 194 -10.51 17.76 -9.28
CA ASP A 194 -9.33 17.80 -8.42
C ASP A 194 -9.72 17.66 -6.94
N GLN A 195 -8.97 16.81 -6.25
CA GLN A 195 -9.06 16.61 -4.81
C GLN A 195 -7.95 17.43 -4.14
N PRO A 196 -8.26 18.34 -3.21
CA PRO A 196 -7.24 19.11 -2.50
C PRO A 196 -6.32 18.25 -1.63
N ASP A 197 -5.16 18.81 -1.31
CA ASP A 197 -4.16 18.19 -0.45
C ASP A 197 -4.74 17.84 0.93
N HIS A 198 -4.27 16.74 1.50
CA HIS A 198 -4.64 16.21 2.82
C HIS A 198 -6.14 15.90 3.02
N GLU A 199 -6.99 16.07 2.01
CA GLU A 199 -8.42 15.76 2.13
C GLU A 199 -8.69 14.27 1.95
N THR A 200 -9.77 13.79 2.59
CA THR A 200 -10.28 12.42 2.41
C THR A 200 -11.60 12.45 1.67
N TRP A 201 -11.68 11.85 0.49
CA TRP A 201 -12.88 11.80 -0.34
C TRP A 201 -13.32 10.36 -0.56
N ALA A 202 -14.64 10.11 -0.66
CA ALA A 202 -15.17 8.80 -1.00
C ALA A 202 -16.52 8.90 -1.74
N GLY A 203 -16.97 7.78 -2.33
CA GLY A 203 -18.27 7.66 -2.98
C GLY A 203 -18.26 7.84 -4.50
N VAL A 204 -19.45 7.75 -5.10
CA VAL A 204 -19.68 7.87 -6.54
C VAL A 204 -20.78 8.91 -6.79
N PRO A 205 -20.44 10.15 -7.19
CA PRO A 205 -19.08 10.67 -7.34
C PRO A 205 -18.40 10.93 -6.00
N ALA A 206 -17.06 10.94 -5.99
CA ALA A 206 -16.27 11.15 -4.79
C ALA A 206 -16.51 12.56 -4.22
N ARG A 207 -16.70 12.64 -2.90
CA ARG A 207 -16.88 13.89 -2.15
C ARG A 207 -16.13 13.81 -0.83
N ALA A 208 -15.76 14.97 -0.30
CA ALA A 208 -15.16 15.08 1.02
C ALA A 208 -16.01 14.35 2.06
N ILE A 209 -15.39 13.40 2.76
CA ILE A 209 -15.94 12.82 3.96
C ILE A 209 -15.21 13.47 5.11
N GLY A 210 -15.93 14.27 5.90
CA GLY A 210 -15.33 14.93 7.06
C GLY A 210 -14.68 13.89 7.97
N ALA A 211 -13.64 14.29 8.70
CA ALA A 211 -13.26 13.55 9.89
C ALA A 211 -14.50 13.48 10.76
N THR A 212 -15.13 12.30 10.87
CA THR A 212 -16.14 12.07 11.90
C THR A 212 -15.46 12.52 13.17
N ALA A 213 -15.99 13.60 13.77
CA ALA A 213 -15.51 14.07 15.05
C ALA A 213 -15.33 12.83 15.91
N ARG A 214 -14.12 12.61 16.44
CA ARG A 214 -13.99 11.83 17.66
C ARG A 214 -14.74 12.64 18.70
N THR A 215 -16.06 12.50 18.73
CA THR A 215 -16.90 13.05 19.77
C THR A 215 -16.47 12.28 21.00
N ALA A 216 -15.62 12.95 21.79
CA ALA A 216 -15.42 12.58 23.17
C ALA A 216 -16.81 12.48 23.80
N ALA A 217 -17.30 11.25 23.95
CA ALA A 217 -18.38 10.97 24.86
C ALA A 217 -17.79 11.05 26.28
N SER A 218 -17.59 12.28 26.74
CA SER A 218 -17.39 12.60 28.15
C SER A 218 -18.00 13.98 28.40
N THR A 219 -19.30 13.98 28.66
CA THR A 219 -19.94 14.89 29.61
C THR A 219 -21.34 14.38 29.92
N ALA A 220 -21.43 13.62 31.02
CA ALA A 220 -22.60 13.66 31.90
C ALA A 220 -22.07 13.73 33.34
N THR A 221 -21.87 14.96 33.84
CA THR A 221 -21.80 15.29 35.29
C THR A 221 -23.24 15.17 35.82
N SER A 222 -23.60 14.62 36.98
CA SER A 222 -23.14 14.72 38.37
C SER A 222 -24.03 13.71 39.15
N THR A 223 -23.63 12.99 40.21
CA THR A 223 -23.49 13.48 41.60
C THR A 223 -22.84 12.44 42.53
N ALA A 224 -22.06 12.94 43.50
CA ALA A 224 -21.74 12.40 44.86
C ALA A 224 -20.28 11.97 45.17
N THR A 225 -19.54 12.92 45.79
CA THR A 225 -18.58 12.91 46.94
C THR A 225 -17.50 11.80 47.11
N PRO A 226 -16.25 12.15 47.53
CA PRO A 226 -15.06 11.32 47.31
C PRO A 226 -14.60 10.49 48.52
N ALA A 227 -13.84 9.42 48.24
CA ALA A 227 -12.91 8.78 49.17
C ALA A 227 -11.67 8.26 48.43
N ALA A 228 -10.53 8.31 49.13
CA ALA A 228 -9.16 8.22 48.64
C ALA A 228 -8.66 6.82 48.22
N GLY A 229 -7.55 6.78 47.45
CA GLY A 229 -6.69 5.60 47.33
C GLY A 229 -5.87 5.49 46.03
N ASP A 230 -4.58 5.85 46.12
CA ASP A 230 -3.37 5.34 45.45
C ASP A 230 -3.32 4.78 44.00
N ALA A 231 -2.37 5.38 43.27
CA ALA A 231 -1.28 4.79 42.46
C ALA A 231 -1.54 3.85 41.24
N ALA A 232 -0.92 4.28 40.13
CA ALA A 232 -0.11 3.53 39.17
C ALA A 232 -0.70 3.08 37.80
N ALA A 233 0.19 3.18 36.81
CA ALA A 233 0.26 2.55 35.48
C ALA A 233 -0.52 3.17 34.31
N VAL A 234 0.23 3.85 33.43
CA VAL A 234 -0.12 4.13 32.03
C VAL A 234 0.31 2.92 31.20
N GLN A 235 -0.64 2.23 30.59
CA GLN A 235 -0.41 1.22 29.55
C GLN A 235 -1.05 1.73 28.25
N ASP A 236 -0.22 1.94 27.23
CA ASP A 236 -0.65 2.21 25.87
C ASP A 236 -1.26 0.93 25.27
N GLY A 237 -2.53 1.02 24.91
CA GLY A 237 -3.31 -0.09 24.35
C GLY A 237 -3.10 -0.24 22.85
N THR A 238 -2.20 -1.14 22.46
CA THR A 238 -2.27 -1.87 21.20
C THR A 238 -2.94 -3.21 21.45
N ASP A 239 -4.20 -3.39 21.03
CA ASP A 239 -4.71 -4.70 20.63
C ASP A 239 -6.08 -4.58 19.96
N ALA A 240 -6.07 -4.56 18.62
CA ALA A 240 -7.24 -4.93 17.83
C ALA A 240 -7.17 -6.43 17.58
N THR A 241 -7.52 -7.23 18.60
CA THR A 241 -7.77 -8.67 18.40
C THR A 241 -8.99 -8.81 17.49
N ALA A 242 -8.75 -9.21 16.24
CA ALA A 242 -9.79 -9.67 15.33
C ALA A 242 -10.49 -10.89 15.96
N ARG A 243 -11.70 -10.70 16.49
CA ARG A 243 -12.59 -11.83 16.78
C ARG A 243 -13.01 -12.41 15.43
N ALA A 244 -12.51 -13.61 15.13
CA ALA A 244 -12.95 -14.39 13.99
C ALA A 244 -14.48 -14.56 14.05
N ALA A 245 -15.19 -13.99 13.07
CA ALA A 245 -16.58 -14.33 12.83
C ALA A 245 -16.65 -15.78 12.35
N ALA A 246 -17.53 -16.58 12.96
CA ALA A 246 -17.78 -17.95 12.52
C ALA A 246 -18.23 -17.96 11.05
N PRO A 247 -17.83 -18.98 10.24
CA PRO A 247 -18.24 -19.08 8.85
C PRO A 247 -19.76 -19.20 8.75
N VAL A 248 -20.35 -18.44 7.81
CA VAL A 248 -21.77 -18.54 7.46
C VAL A 248 -21.99 -19.91 6.77
N PRO A 249 -23.00 -20.71 7.17
CA PRO A 249 -23.31 -21.98 6.52
C PRO A 249 -23.65 -21.78 5.04
N GLN A 250 -23.15 -22.67 4.17
CA GLN A 250 -23.30 -22.59 2.71
C GLN A 250 -24.74 -22.69 2.17
N ASP A 251 -25.75 -22.88 3.03
CA ASP A 251 -27.14 -23.12 2.61
C ASP A 251 -28.03 -21.86 2.57
N SER A 252 -27.46 -20.66 2.74
CA SER A 252 -28.24 -19.40 2.79
C SER A 252 -28.37 -18.65 1.46
N TRP A 253 -28.02 -19.26 0.33
CA TRP A 253 -28.20 -18.65 -1.00
C TRP A 253 -29.56 -19.03 -1.60
N PRO A 254 -30.38 -18.07 -2.06
CA PRO A 254 -31.63 -18.39 -2.74
C PRO A 254 -31.33 -19.11 -4.07
N THR A 255 -31.66 -20.40 -4.15
CA THR A 255 -31.58 -21.22 -5.36
C THR A 255 -32.78 -20.90 -6.27
N GLY A 256 -32.55 -20.04 -7.26
CA GLY A 256 -33.58 -19.70 -8.23
C GLY A 256 -33.18 -18.62 -9.22
N MET A 257 -32.21 -18.90 -10.08
CA MET A 257 -32.09 -18.19 -11.37
C MET A 257 -32.03 -19.22 -12.50
N PRO A 258 -32.82 -19.05 -13.58
CA PRO A 258 -32.76 -19.95 -14.72
C PRO A 258 -31.43 -19.79 -15.47
N ALA A 259 -30.83 -20.92 -15.85
CA ALA A 259 -29.60 -21.00 -16.60
C ALA A 259 -29.74 -20.28 -17.95
N ALA A 260 -28.85 -19.31 -18.22
CA ALA A 260 -28.71 -18.72 -19.53
C ALA A 260 -27.97 -19.69 -20.46
N THR A 261 -28.67 -20.21 -21.46
CA THR A 261 -28.11 -20.97 -22.58
C THR A 261 -27.16 -20.06 -23.37
N ILE A 262 -25.87 -20.37 -23.40
CA ILE A 262 -24.92 -19.77 -24.34
C ILE A 262 -24.86 -20.67 -25.57
N GLU A 263 -25.44 -20.22 -26.67
CA GLU A 263 -25.28 -20.86 -27.98
C GLU A 263 -23.84 -20.70 -28.48
N GLY A 264 -23.24 -21.81 -28.90
CA GLY A 264 -21.86 -21.88 -29.37
C GLY A 264 -21.69 -21.22 -30.74
N GLY A 265 -20.89 -20.16 -30.78
CA GLY A 265 -20.31 -19.61 -32.00
C GLY A 265 -19.00 -20.32 -32.36
N ALA A 266 -18.99 -21.01 -33.50
CA ALA A 266 -17.83 -21.69 -34.04
C ALA A 266 -16.71 -20.70 -34.43
N VAL A 267 -15.47 -21.02 -34.04
CA VAL A 267 -14.26 -20.36 -34.53
C VAL A 267 -13.88 -21.00 -35.87
N ALA A 268 -13.94 -20.22 -36.95
CA ALA A 268 -13.36 -20.59 -38.23
C ALA A 268 -11.84 -20.36 -38.19
N ARG A 269 -11.11 -21.30 -38.80
CA ARG A 269 -9.65 -21.38 -38.91
C ARG A 269 -9.06 -20.26 -39.75
#